data_AF-A0A2M7FRF1-F1
#
_entry.id   AF-A0A2M7FRF1-F1
#
_cell.length_a   1.000
_cell.length_b   1.000
_cell.length_c   1.000
_cell.angle_alpha   90.00
_cell.angle_beta   90.00
_cell.angle_gamma   90.00
#
_symmetry.space_group_name_H-M   'P 1'
#
loop_
_entity.id
_entity.type
_entity.pdbx_description
1 polymer ?
#
loop_
_entity_poly.entity_id
_entity_poly.type
_entity_poly.pdbx_seq_one_letter_code
_entity_poly.pdbx_strand_id
1 'polypeptide(L)'
;ALRKAAIPYKVSGGTSFFDRAEVKDMCAWFRLWINNNDDPAFLRAVTTPKRGIGHQTLAHLGDFAHKYKVSMFEALFSSSLGSVISGKALGSLHEFGREVNDLEFRARHTLGAEAAKTFLLDWLKAIGFEQYLIDSEDSDKVAAARWSNVLDFCDWMSGRCGGQVEDATGVNQAGEIKSLLEVAQTVSLLSTIQERETDQNVVTLSTLHAAKGLEWPHVMLVGVTEGMLPFKLRDNPEAEAGSASAVQRAQAQEAASETLTAHLQEERRLMYVGITRAQRSLAVSWTKKRKKGREMVAAQPSRFIAEMGLDQTTVKEDPREKLRALRAEFAQKAADGAAARATVR
;
A
#
# COMPACT_ATOMS: atom_id res chain seq x y z
N ALA A 1 -5.67 7.41 0.66
CA ALA A 1 -6.65 8.51 0.52
C ALA A 1 -7.60 8.27 -0.66
N LEU A 2 -7.10 8.29 -1.92
CA LEU A 2 -7.93 8.18 -3.13
C LEU A 2 -8.92 6.99 -3.12
N ARG A 3 -8.44 5.79 -2.73
CA ARG A 3 -9.31 4.61 -2.57
C ARG A 3 -10.43 4.78 -1.55
N LYS A 4 -10.15 5.43 -0.41
CA LYS A 4 -11.16 5.67 0.63
C LYS A 4 -12.25 6.63 0.13
N ALA A 5 -11.90 7.51 -0.81
CA ALA A 5 -12.81 8.42 -1.48
C ALA A 5 -13.37 7.87 -2.81
N ALA A 6 -13.11 6.59 -3.14
CA ALA A 6 -13.52 5.97 -4.40
C ALA A 6 -13.08 6.74 -5.67
N ILE A 7 -11.92 7.42 -5.62
CA ILE A 7 -11.36 8.15 -6.78
C ILE A 7 -10.45 7.21 -7.57
N PRO A 8 -10.73 6.93 -8.86
CA PRO A 8 -9.87 6.13 -9.73
C PRO A 8 -8.50 6.77 -9.93
N TYR A 9 -7.44 5.96 -9.90
CA TYR A 9 -6.09 6.45 -10.10
C TYR A 9 -5.17 5.39 -10.69
N LYS A 10 -4.10 5.84 -11.37
CA LYS A 10 -2.99 5.02 -11.88
C LYS A 10 -1.65 5.50 -11.31
N VAL A 11 -0.66 4.62 -11.28
CA VAL A 11 0.71 4.93 -10.84
C VAL A 11 1.65 4.90 -12.04
N SER A 12 2.33 6.01 -12.33
CA SER A 12 3.32 6.15 -13.41
C SER A 12 4.74 6.05 -12.86
N GLY A 13 5.61 5.30 -13.56
CA GLY A 13 7.03 5.18 -13.21
C GLY A 13 7.33 4.34 -11.96
N GLY A 14 6.40 3.51 -11.53
CA GLY A 14 6.57 2.56 -10.44
C GLY A 14 5.47 1.49 -10.42
N THR A 15 5.70 0.38 -9.74
CA THR A 15 4.67 -0.65 -9.55
C THR A 15 3.58 -0.12 -8.60
N SER A 16 2.30 -0.31 -8.95
CA SER A 16 1.20 -0.10 -8.01
C SER A 16 1.49 -0.86 -6.72
N PHE A 17 1.03 -0.37 -5.57
CA PHE A 17 1.08 -1.14 -4.33
C PHE A 17 0.35 -2.50 -4.49
N PHE A 18 -0.73 -2.47 -5.29
CA PHE A 18 -1.42 -3.57 -5.99
C PHE A 18 -0.54 -4.67 -6.56
N ASP A 19 0.51 -4.20 -7.22
CA ASP A 19 1.26 -4.99 -8.19
C ASP A 19 2.49 -5.66 -7.61
N ARG A 20 2.85 -5.31 -6.37
CA ARG A 20 3.97 -5.93 -5.67
C ARG A 20 3.68 -7.40 -5.45
N ALA A 21 4.67 -8.26 -5.71
CA ALA A 21 4.49 -9.70 -5.68
C ALA A 21 3.94 -10.18 -4.33
N GLU A 22 4.52 -9.69 -3.23
CA GLU A 22 4.10 -10.02 -1.87
C GLU A 22 2.66 -9.56 -1.56
N VAL A 23 2.23 -8.43 -2.13
CA VAL A 23 0.84 -7.94 -1.97
C VAL A 23 -0.12 -8.79 -2.80
N LYS A 24 0.27 -9.21 -4.02
CA LYS A 24 -0.51 -10.15 -4.83
C LYS A 24 -0.66 -11.50 -4.17
N ASP A 25 0.38 -11.99 -3.49
CA ASP A 25 0.33 -13.25 -2.72
C ASP A 25 -0.72 -13.16 -1.61
N MET A 26 -0.71 -12.08 -0.83
CA MET A 26 -1.74 -11.85 0.18
C MET A 26 -3.13 -11.72 -0.44
N CYS A 27 -3.26 -10.97 -1.53
CA CYS A 27 -4.55 -10.81 -2.24
C CYS A 27 -5.10 -12.14 -2.75
N ALA A 28 -4.25 -13.07 -3.18
CA ALA A 28 -4.69 -14.40 -3.58
C ALA A 28 -5.29 -15.20 -2.42
N TRP A 29 -4.70 -15.12 -1.22
CA TRP A 29 -5.29 -15.73 -0.03
C TRP A 29 -6.67 -15.16 0.28
N PHE A 30 -6.82 -13.83 0.29
CA PHE A 30 -8.12 -13.20 0.53
C PHE A 30 -9.14 -13.57 -0.55
N ARG A 31 -8.75 -13.54 -1.83
CA ARG A 31 -9.60 -13.98 -2.94
C ARG A 31 -10.09 -15.41 -2.74
N LEU A 32 -9.20 -16.31 -2.32
CA LEU A 32 -9.56 -17.70 -2.06
C LEU A 32 -10.50 -17.85 -0.86
N TRP A 33 -10.34 -17.06 0.22
CA TRP A 33 -11.28 -17.05 1.35
C TRP A 33 -12.68 -16.59 0.94
N ILE A 34 -12.78 -15.68 -0.03
CA ILE A 34 -14.05 -15.12 -0.49
C ILE A 34 -14.72 -16.01 -1.53
N ASN A 35 -13.92 -16.57 -2.45
CA ASN A 35 -14.38 -17.37 -3.57
C ASN A 35 -13.43 -18.55 -3.76
N ASN A 36 -13.84 -19.71 -3.25
CA ASN A 36 -13.07 -20.93 -3.41
C ASN A 36 -12.96 -21.43 -4.86
N ASN A 37 -13.78 -20.90 -5.79
CA ASN A 37 -13.74 -21.28 -7.21
C ASN A 37 -12.70 -20.48 -8.01
N ASP A 38 -11.86 -19.70 -7.34
CA ASP A 38 -10.83 -18.89 -7.96
C ASP A 38 -9.52 -19.69 -8.12
N ASP A 39 -9.44 -20.50 -9.17
CA ASP A 39 -8.27 -21.36 -9.45
C ASP A 39 -6.94 -20.57 -9.58
N PRO A 40 -6.89 -19.38 -10.22
CA PRO A 40 -5.67 -18.56 -10.20
C PRO A 40 -5.23 -18.14 -8.78
N ALA A 41 -6.17 -17.76 -7.91
CA ALA A 41 -5.87 -17.45 -6.52
C ALA A 41 -5.43 -18.70 -5.75
N PHE A 42 -6.07 -19.84 -5.99
CA PHE A 42 -5.70 -21.13 -5.43
C PHE A 42 -4.25 -21.49 -5.75
N LEU A 43 -3.87 -21.47 -7.03
CA LEU A 43 -2.52 -21.80 -7.50
C LEU A 43 -1.46 -20.90 -6.86
N ARG A 44 -1.75 -19.62 -6.68
CA ARG A 44 -0.83 -18.67 -6.04
C ARG A 44 -0.74 -18.88 -4.52
N ALA A 45 -1.87 -19.07 -3.85
CA ALA A 45 -1.93 -19.24 -2.39
C ALA A 45 -1.26 -20.56 -1.94
N VAL A 46 -1.50 -21.65 -2.68
CA VAL A 46 -0.95 -22.98 -2.33
C VAL A 46 0.57 -23.08 -2.55
N THR A 47 1.11 -22.30 -3.48
CA THR A 47 2.55 -22.32 -3.81
C THR A 47 3.39 -21.31 -3.02
N THR A 48 2.74 -20.33 -2.39
CA THR A 48 3.42 -19.25 -1.67
C THR A 48 2.90 -19.09 -0.22
N PRO A 49 3.73 -19.39 0.80
CA PRO A 49 5.05 -20.03 0.76
C PRO A 49 5.04 -21.49 0.30
N LYS A 50 6.21 -22.08 0.01
CA LYS A 50 6.32 -23.47 -0.49
C LYS A 50 5.85 -24.47 0.56
N ARG A 51 4.83 -25.28 0.23
CA ARG A 51 4.22 -26.31 1.10
C ARG A 51 4.54 -27.76 0.72
N GLY A 52 5.61 -27.97 -0.06
CA GLY A 52 5.94 -29.31 -0.57
C GLY A 52 4.97 -29.84 -1.64
N ILE A 53 4.09 -28.98 -2.17
CA ILE A 53 3.18 -29.29 -3.29
C ILE A 53 3.88 -28.87 -4.58
N GLY A 54 4.27 -29.85 -5.40
CA GLY A 54 5.00 -29.61 -6.65
C GLY A 54 4.08 -29.30 -7.84
N HIS A 55 4.67 -28.79 -8.92
CA HIS A 55 3.95 -28.46 -10.16
C HIS A 55 3.22 -29.67 -10.77
N GLN A 56 3.80 -30.88 -10.71
CA GLN A 56 3.14 -32.11 -11.19
C GLN A 56 1.86 -32.43 -10.41
N THR A 57 1.88 -32.27 -9.07
CA THR A 57 0.69 -32.45 -8.24
C THR A 57 -0.40 -31.47 -8.62
N LEU A 58 -0.04 -30.20 -8.83
CA LEU A 58 -1.00 -29.17 -9.23
C LEU A 58 -1.56 -29.41 -10.64
N ALA A 59 -0.75 -29.92 -11.56
CA ALA A 59 -1.20 -30.32 -12.89
C ALA A 59 -2.23 -31.46 -12.80
N HIS A 60 -1.93 -32.54 -12.07
CA HIS A 60 -2.87 -33.64 -11.88
C HIS A 60 -4.17 -33.21 -11.18
N LEU A 61 -4.08 -32.31 -10.18
CA LEU A 61 -5.25 -31.73 -9.53
C LEU A 61 -6.08 -30.90 -10.52
N GLY A 62 -5.43 -30.09 -11.36
CA GLY A 62 -6.08 -29.29 -12.39
C GLY A 62 -6.78 -30.15 -13.45
N ASP A 63 -6.12 -31.20 -13.94
CA ASP A 63 -6.71 -32.15 -14.90
C ASP A 63 -7.93 -32.87 -14.30
N PHE A 64 -7.84 -33.26 -13.02
CA PHE A 64 -8.94 -33.85 -12.27
C PHE A 64 -10.11 -32.85 -12.14
N ALA A 65 -9.84 -31.63 -11.66
CA ALA A 65 -10.84 -30.58 -11.49
C ALA A 65 -11.56 -30.27 -12.81
N HIS A 66 -10.79 -30.13 -13.89
CA HIS A 66 -11.31 -29.91 -15.24
C HIS A 66 -12.20 -31.07 -15.71
N LYS A 67 -11.76 -32.32 -15.54
CA LYS A 67 -12.52 -33.52 -15.93
C LYS A 67 -13.88 -33.60 -15.23
N TYR A 68 -13.93 -33.25 -13.95
CA TYR A 68 -15.16 -33.29 -13.15
C TYR A 68 -15.93 -31.96 -13.12
N LYS A 69 -15.44 -30.92 -13.82
CA LYS A 69 -16.04 -29.58 -13.90
C LYS A 69 -16.27 -28.93 -12.53
N VAL A 70 -15.31 -29.11 -11.64
CA VAL A 70 -15.25 -28.50 -10.31
C VAL A 70 -14.03 -27.60 -10.21
N SER A 71 -13.99 -26.71 -9.22
CA SER A 71 -12.78 -25.92 -8.95
C SER A 71 -11.65 -26.78 -8.39
N MET A 72 -10.41 -26.29 -8.45
CA MET A 72 -9.27 -26.96 -7.83
C MET A 72 -9.44 -27.10 -6.31
N PHE A 73 -10.11 -26.14 -5.67
CA PHE A 73 -10.41 -26.20 -4.24
C PHE A 73 -11.48 -27.24 -3.92
N GLU A 74 -12.58 -27.28 -4.68
CA GLU A 74 -13.63 -28.27 -4.49
C GLU A 74 -13.11 -29.70 -4.73
N ALA A 75 -12.23 -29.88 -5.72
CA ALA A 75 -11.59 -31.14 -6.03
C ALA A 75 -10.85 -31.76 -4.83
N LEU A 76 -10.32 -30.93 -3.91
CA LEU A 76 -9.64 -31.40 -2.68
C LEU A 76 -10.51 -32.29 -1.81
N PHE A 77 -11.83 -32.15 -1.89
CA PHE A 77 -12.78 -32.89 -1.06
C PHE A 77 -13.41 -34.08 -1.80
N SER A 78 -12.96 -34.36 -3.03
CA SER A 78 -13.44 -35.50 -3.80
C SER A 78 -12.82 -36.80 -3.29
N SER A 79 -13.65 -37.79 -2.98
CA SER A 79 -13.21 -39.13 -2.53
C SER A 79 -12.33 -39.85 -3.55
N SER A 80 -12.46 -39.53 -4.84
CA SER A 80 -11.68 -40.14 -5.91
C SER A 80 -10.34 -39.47 -6.20
N LEU A 81 -10.03 -38.32 -5.57
CA LEU A 81 -8.78 -37.59 -5.81
C LEU A 81 -7.53 -38.43 -5.47
N GLY A 82 -7.62 -39.26 -4.42
CA GLY A 82 -6.53 -40.16 -4.02
C GLY A 82 -6.15 -41.23 -5.04
N SER A 83 -6.95 -41.43 -6.09
CA SER A 83 -6.61 -42.35 -7.19
C SER A 83 -5.60 -41.78 -8.19
N VAL A 84 -5.43 -40.45 -8.22
CA VAL A 84 -4.59 -39.73 -9.21
C VAL A 84 -3.43 -38.95 -8.57
N ILE A 85 -3.47 -38.73 -7.26
CA ILE A 85 -2.42 -38.02 -6.51
C ILE A 85 -1.83 -38.94 -5.44
N SER A 86 -0.49 -38.89 -5.27
CA SER A 86 0.21 -39.68 -4.27
C SER A 86 -0.21 -39.31 -2.84
N GLY A 87 -0.19 -40.26 -1.91
CA GLY A 87 -0.69 -40.07 -0.54
C GLY A 87 -0.03 -38.90 0.21
N LYS A 88 1.28 -38.67 0.02
CA LYS A 88 1.98 -37.53 0.63
C LYS A 88 1.46 -36.19 0.10
N ALA A 89 1.35 -36.07 -1.22
CA ALA A 89 0.87 -34.85 -1.87
C ALA A 89 -0.61 -34.58 -1.56
N LEU A 90 -1.42 -35.64 -1.49
CA LEU A 90 -2.81 -35.59 -1.07
C LEU A 90 -2.95 -35.07 0.37
N GLY A 91 -2.09 -35.54 1.28
CA GLY A 91 -2.06 -35.06 2.67
C GLY A 91 -1.82 -33.55 2.76
N SER A 92 -0.81 -33.03 2.04
CA SER A 92 -0.52 -31.59 2.00
C SER A 92 -1.66 -30.76 1.38
N LEU A 93 -2.32 -31.30 0.35
CA LEU A 93 -3.49 -30.67 -0.28
C LEU A 93 -4.70 -30.60 0.66
N HIS A 94 -4.99 -31.67 1.40
CA HIS A 94 -6.07 -31.67 2.40
C HIS A 94 -5.75 -30.78 3.61
N GLU A 95 -4.49 -30.70 4.03
CA GLU A 95 -4.05 -29.77 5.06
C GLU A 95 -4.27 -28.32 4.62
N PHE A 96 -3.86 -27.96 3.40
CA PHE A 96 -4.13 -26.64 2.83
C PHE A 96 -5.63 -26.32 2.74
N GLY A 97 -6.45 -27.26 2.26
CA GLY A 97 -7.90 -27.08 2.18
C GLY A 97 -8.55 -26.83 3.55
N ARG A 98 -8.10 -27.56 4.59
CA ARG A 98 -8.55 -27.34 5.98
C ARG A 98 -8.11 -25.98 6.51
N GLU A 99 -6.86 -25.59 6.25
CA GLU A 99 -6.31 -24.29 6.65
C GLU A 99 -7.11 -23.13 6.04
N VAL A 100 -7.44 -23.21 4.74
CA VAL A 100 -8.26 -22.18 4.07
C VAL A 100 -9.65 -22.07 4.68
N ASN A 101 -10.33 -23.19 4.95
CA ASN A 101 -11.65 -23.18 5.59
C ASN A 101 -11.61 -22.61 7.01
N ASP A 102 -10.60 -22.97 7.79
CA ASP A 102 -10.40 -22.43 9.15
C ASP A 102 -10.12 -20.91 9.13
N LEU A 103 -9.25 -20.46 8.22
CA LEU A 103 -8.94 -19.04 8.05
C LEU A 103 -10.16 -18.23 7.62
N GLU A 104 -10.95 -18.73 6.67
CA GLU A 104 -12.20 -18.09 6.25
C GLU A 104 -13.16 -17.95 7.43
N PHE A 105 -13.39 -19.04 8.16
CA PHE A 105 -14.28 -19.05 9.31
C PHE A 105 -13.82 -18.05 10.38
N ARG A 106 -12.53 -18.06 10.73
CA ARG A 106 -11.97 -17.10 11.71
C ARG A 106 -12.04 -15.66 11.21
N ALA A 107 -11.75 -15.41 9.93
CA ALA A 107 -11.81 -14.07 9.34
C ALA A 107 -13.23 -13.48 9.37
N ARG A 108 -14.26 -14.32 9.20
CA ARG A 108 -15.68 -13.92 9.32
C ARG A 108 -16.05 -13.45 10.73
N HIS A 109 -15.43 -14.01 11.76
CA HIS A 109 -15.71 -13.71 13.18
C HIS A 109 -14.73 -12.72 13.80
N THR A 110 -13.72 -12.28 13.04
CA THR A 110 -12.73 -11.30 13.49
C THR A 110 -13.23 -9.90 13.24
N LEU A 111 -13.71 -9.23 14.29
CA LEU A 111 -14.36 -7.92 14.23
C LEU A 111 -13.44 -6.80 14.74
N GLY A 112 -13.36 -5.71 14.00
CA GLY A 112 -12.62 -4.50 14.41
C GLY A 112 -11.13 -4.55 14.10
N ALA A 113 -10.48 -3.38 14.14
CA ALA A 113 -9.10 -3.21 13.70
C ALA A 113 -8.08 -4.00 14.52
N GLU A 114 -8.19 -3.99 15.85
CA GLU A 114 -7.22 -4.65 16.72
C GLU A 114 -7.22 -6.18 16.53
N ALA A 115 -8.41 -6.80 16.59
CA ALA A 115 -8.56 -8.23 16.36
C ALA A 115 -8.11 -8.63 14.95
N ALA A 116 -8.46 -7.84 13.93
CA ALA A 116 -8.02 -8.08 12.55
C ALA A 116 -6.49 -8.00 12.42
N LYS A 117 -5.84 -7.04 13.07
CA LYS A 117 -4.38 -6.90 13.04
C LYS A 117 -3.69 -8.10 13.69
N THR A 118 -4.15 -8.52 14.86
CA THR A 118 -3.62 -9.71 15.55
C THR A 118 -3.80 -10.96 14.67
N PHE A 119 -5.01 -11.18 14.15
CA PHE A 119 -5.28 -12.30 13.25
C PHE A 119 -4.34 -12.34 12.04
N LEU A 120 -4.13 -11.21 11.36
CA LEU A 120 -3.28 -11.13 10.17
C LEU A 120 -1.81 -11.44 10.49
N LEU A 121 -1.29 -10.92 11.61
CA LEU A 121 0.10 -11.19 12.02
C LEU A 121 0.30 -12.65 12.43
N ASP A 122 -0.66 -13.22 13.16
CA ASP A 122 -0.63 -14.63 13.55
C ASP A 122 -0.71 -15.55 12.33
N TRP A 123 -1.56 -15.21 11.36
CA TRP A 123 -1.65 -15.94 10.09
C TRP A 123 -0.34 -15.88 9.30
N LEU A 124 0.26 -14.69 9.12
CA LEU A 124 1.54 -14.53 8.42
C LEU A 124 2.67 -15.31 9.10
N LYS A 125 2.67 -15.36 10.44
CA LYS A 125 3.61 -16.16 11.21
C LYS A 125 3.37 -17.65 11.02
N ALA A 126 2.13 -18.11 11.06
CA ALA A 126 1.76 -19.51 10.90
C ALA A 126 2.19 -20.07 9.54
N ILE A 127 2.03 -19.29 8.46
CA ILE A 127 2.47 -19.70 7.12
C ILE A 127 3.97 -19.46 6.87
N GLY A 128 4.69 -18.84 7.81
CA GLY A 128 6.12 -18.53 7.65
C GLY A 128 6.42 -17.48 6.58
N PHE A 129 5.54 -16.50 6.37
CA PHE A 129 5.64 -15.57 5.24
C PHE A 129 6.88 -14.66 5.31
N GLU A 130 7.23 -14.17 6.50
CA GLU A 130 8.41 -13.31 6.69
C GLU A 130 9.70 -14.07 6.34
N GLN A 131 9.85 -15.29 6.87
CA GLN A 131 10.99 -16.15 6.57
C GLN A 131 11.05 -16.48 5.08
N TYR A 132 9.90 -16.78 4.46
CA TYR A 132 9.83 -16.98 3.01
C TYR A 132 10.34 -15.79 2.20
N LEU A 133 10.02 -14.55 2.58
CA LEU A 133 10.53 -13.36 1.90
C LEU A 133 12.03 -13.16 2.10
N ILE A 134 12.55 -13.49 3.29
CA ILE A 134 13.99 -13.47 3.58
C ILE A 134 14.71 -14.50 2.72
N ASP A 135 14.22 -15.74 2.69
CA ASP A 135 14.83 -16.85 1.95
C ASP A 135 14.72 -16.69 0.42
N SER A 136 13.79 -15.86 -0.06
CA SER A 136 13.54 -15.64 -1.50
C SER A 136 14.39 -14.52 -2.12
N GLU A 137 15.11 -13.75 -1.31
CA GLU A 137 15.87 -12.59 -1.76
C GLU A 137 17.34 -12.69 -1.34
N ASP A 138 18.26 -12.32 -2.24
CA ASP A 138 19.70 -12.32 -1.92
C ASP A 138 20.13 -11.15 -1.02
N SER A 139 19.23 -10.19 -0.80
CA SER A 139 19.51 -8.96 -0.05
C SER A 139 18.52 -8.75 1.09
N ASP A 140 19.03 -8.75 2.32
CA ASP A 140 18.27 -8.44 3.54
C ASP A 140 17.52 -7.10 3.45
N LYS A 141 18.10 -6.12 2.75
CA LYS A 141 17.48 -4.81 2.56
C LYS A 141 16.23 -4.90 1.69
N VAL A 142 16.26 -5.73 0.64
CA VAL A 142 15.11 -5.95 -0.25
C VAL A 142 14.05 -6.76 0.47
N ALA A 143 14.43 -7.84 1.16
CA ALA A 143 13.53 -8.64 1.99
C ALA A 143 12.81 -7.78 3.05
N ALA A 144 13.56 -6.94 3.79
CA ALA A 144 13.00 -6.03 4.77
C ALA A 144 12.04 -5.00 4.15
N ALA A 145 12.33 -4.51 2.93
CA ALA A 145 11.42 -3.62 2.21
C ALA A 145 10.14 -4.33 1.78
N ARG A 146 10.20 -5.57 1.28
CA ARG A 146 9.02 -6.39 0.94
C ARG A 146 8.19 -6.69 2.19
N TRP A 147 8.83 -7.05 3.30
CA TRP A 147 8.16 -7.27 4.56
C TRP A 147 7.48 -5.99 5.09
N SER A 148 8.13 -4.83 4.97
CA SER A 148 7.48 -3.54 5.30
C SER A 148 6.20 -3.33 4.49
N ASN A 149 6.17 -3.72 3.22
CA ASN A 149 4.97 -3.60 2.38
C ASN A 149 3.83 -4.51 2.87
N VAL A 150 4.17 -5.72 3.30
CA VAL A 150 3.22 -6.67 3.90
C VAL A 150 2.63 -6.10 5.18
N LEU A 151 3.47 -5.54 6.06
CA LEU A 151 3.01 -4.92 7.30
C LEU A 151 2.14 -3.69 7.03
N ASP A 152 2.50 -2.85 6.05
CA ASP A 152 1.69 -1.71 5.63
C ASP A 152 0.34 -2.18 5.05
N PHE A 153 0.31 -3.32 4.34
CA PHE A 153 -0.93 -3.93 3.86
C PHE A 153 -1.80 -4.41 5.03
N CYS A 154 -1.22 -5.08 6.03
CA CYS A 154 -1.93 -5.52 7.23
C CYS A 154 -2.51 -4.36 8.04
N ASP A 155 -1.73 -3.29 8.24
CA ASP A 155 -2.17 -2.05 8.89
C ASP A 155 -3.33 -1.41 8.10
N TRP A 156 -3.25 -1.43 6.76
CA TRP A 156 -4.29 -0.90 5.90
C TRP A 156 -5.58 -1.74 5.91
N MET A 157 -5.47 -3.07 5.92
CA MET A 157 -6.61 -4.00 6.02
C MET A 157 -7.30 -3.88 7.37
N SER A 158 -6.53 -4.00 8.47
CA SER A 158 -7.06 -3.91 9.83
C SER A 158 -7.73 -2.57 10.11
N GLY A 159 -7.13 -1.45 9.68
CA GLY A 159 -7.74 -0.12 9.84
C GLY A 159 -9.10 0.05 9.13
N ARG A 160 -9.42 -0.77 8.13
CA ARG A 160 -10.73 -0.79 7.46
C ARG A 160 -11.79 -1.60 8.20
N CYS A 161 -11.40 -2.48 9.12
CA CYS A 161 -12.32 -3.20 9.99
C CYS A 161 -12.96 -2.27 11.05
N GLY A 162 -12.49 -1.02 11.17
CA GLY A 162 -13.09 0.00 12.02
C GLY A 162 -12.87 -0.25 13.52
N GLY A 163 -13.80 0.23 14.35
CA GLY A 163 -13.66 0.24 15.80
C GLY A 163 -13.00 1.52 16.34
N GLN A 164 -12.51 1.47 17.58
CA GLN A 164 -11.77 2.59 18.18
C GLN A 164 -10.34 2.61 17.62
N VAL A 165 -10.12 3.46 16.63
CA VAL A 165 -8.77 3.74 16.12
C VAL A 165 -8.40 5.14 16.59
N GLU A 166 -7.35 5.22 17.42
CA GLU A 166 -6.71 6.50 17.71
C GLU A 166 -6.06 7.00 16.41
N ASP A 167 -6.64 8.05 15.82
CA ASP A 167 -5.91 8.82 14.82
C ASP A 167 -4.66 9.44 15.46
N ALA A 168 -3.64 9.74 14.66
CA ALA A 168 -2.43 10.48 15.07
C ALA A 168 -2.73 11.90 15.63
N THR A 169 -4.00 12.26 15.74
CA THR A 169 -4.56 13.49 16.28
C THR A 169 -5.23 13.31 17.65
N GLY A 170 -5.30 12.09 18.19
CA GLY A 170 -5.93 11.78 19.48
C GLY A 170 -7.46 11.82 19.46
N VAL A 171 -8.08 11.85 18.27
CA VAL A 171 -9.54 11.87 18.12
C VAL A 171 -10.03 10.47 17.78
N ASN A 172 -10.82 9.88 18.69
CA ASN A 172 -11.53 8.63 18.48
C ASN A 172 -12.60 8.82 17.39
N GLN A 173 -12.32 8.36 16.17
CA GLN A 173 -13.36 8.16 15.17
C GLN A 173 -13.95 6.77 15.40
N ALA A 174 -15.13 6.69 15.99
CA ALA A 174 -15.91 5.46 16.02
C ALA A 174 -16.34 5.12 14.58
N GLY A 175 -15.56 4.26 13.92
CA GLY A 175 -15.92 3.68 12.64
C GLY A 175 -16.83 2.47 12.84
N GLU A 176 -17.74 2.24 11.90
CA GLU A 176 -18.51 0.99 11.80
C GLU A 176 -17.56 -0.22 11.91
N ILE A 177 -17.84 -1.11 12.85
CA ILE A 177 -17.07 -2.35 13.06
C ILE A 177 -17.46 -3.33 11.96
N LYS A 178 -16.46 -3.84 11.24
CA LYS A 178 -16.63 -4.83 10.17
C LYS A 178 -15.80 -6.06 10.44
N SER A 179 -16.23 -7.19 9.89
CA SER A 179 -15.40 -8.39 9.87
C SER A 179 -14.23 -8.23 8.90
N LEU A 180 -13.13 -8.94 9.16
CA LEU A 180 -12.00 -8.99 8.22
C LEU A 180 -12.45 -9.54 6.86
N LEU A 181 -13.39 -10.49 6.85
CA LEU A 181 -13.92 -11.06 5.61
C LEU A 181 -14.68 -10.02 4.76
N GLU A 182 -15.52 -9.18 5.35
CA GLU A 182 -16.20 -8.07 4.63
C GLU A 182 -15.21 -7.07 4.02
N VAL A 183 -14.15 -6.75 4.76
CA VAL A 183 -13.08 -5.89 4.26
C VAL A 183 -12.35 -6.57 3.10
N ALA A 184 -12.01 -7.84 3.23
CA ALA A 184 -11.39 -8.63 2.18
C ALA A 184 -12.24 -8.66 0.89
N GLN A 185 -13.56 -8.84 1.01
CA GLN A 185 -14.50 -8.76 -0.13
C GLN A 185 -14.40 -7.42 -0.87
N THR A 186 -14.42 -6.32 -0.11
CA THR A 186 -14.29 -4.97 -0.69
C THR A 186 -12.95 -4.79 -1.40
N VAL A 187 -11.87 -5.37 -0.87
CA VAL A 187 -10.52 -5.24 -1.43
C VAL A 187 -10.31 -6.12 -2.67
N SER A 188 -10.87 -7.33 -2.67
CA SER A 188 -10.87 -8.24 -3.82
C SER A 188 -11.53 -7.62 -5.06
N LEU A 189 -12.62 -6.87 -4.85
CA LEU A 189 -13.27 -6.10 -5.92
C LEU A 189 -12.36 -4.95 -6.43
N LEU A 190 -11.66 -4.27 -5.53
CA LEU A 190 -10.76 -3.18 -5.92
C LEU A 190 -9.57 -3.68 -6.75
N SER A 191 -8.98 -4.83 -6.41
CA SER A 191 -7.84 -5.38 -7.16
C SER A 191 -8.23 -5.83 -8.56
N THR A 192 -9.39 -6.48 -8.72
CA THR A 192 -9.91 -6.90 -10.04
C THR A 192 -10.32 -5.72 -10.94
N ILE A 193 -10.70 -4.57 -10.37
CA ILE A 193 -10.97 -3.35 -11.14
C ILE A 193 -9.67 -2.74 -11.68
N GLN A 194 -8.56 -2.81 -10.93
CA GLN A 194 -7.26 -2.29 -11.41
C GLN A 194 -6.70 -3.09 -12.60
N GLU A 195 -7.01 -4.39 -12.70
CA GLU A 195 -6.61 -5.20 -13.87
C GLU A 195 -7.31 -4.75 -15.18
N ARG A 196 -8.38 -3.95 -15.09
CA ARG A 196 -9.14 -3.43 -16.25
C ARG A 196 -8.67 -2.02 -16.68
N GLU A 197 -7.41 -1.67 -16.42
CA GLU A 197 -6.75 -0.37 -16.69
C GLU A 197 -6.63 0.00 -18.19
N THR A 198 -7.77 0.20 -18.86
CA THR A 198 -7.84 0.89 -20.17
C THR A 198 -8.50 2.26 -20.09
N ASP A 199 -8.91 2.70 -18.89
CA ASP A 199 -9.69 3.92 -18.73
C ASP A 199 -8.80 5.17 -18.66
N GLN A 200 -9.06 6.15 -19.54
CA GLN A 200 -8.25 7.37 -19.67
C GLN A 200 -8.57 8.43 -18.62
N ASN A 201 -9.69 8.31 -17.89
CA ASN A 201 -10.19 9.33 -16.96
C ASN A 201 -9.90 9.00 -15.48
N VAL A 202 -8.61 8.96 -15.13
CA VAL A 202 -8.15 8.63 -13.77
C VAL A 202 -7.07 9.61 -13.27
N VAL A 203 -6.94 9.76 -11.95
CA VAL A 203 -5.85 10.53 -11.35
C VAL A 203 -4.50 9.84 -11.61
N THR A 204 -3.49 10.58 -12.06
CA THR A 204 -2.14 10.02 -12.26
C THR A 204 -1.25 10.35 -11.06
N LEU A 205 -0.79 9.33 -10.34
CA LEU A 205 0.26 9.43 -9.33
C LEU A 205 1.60 9.15 -10.01
N SER A 206 2.56 10.06 -9.92
CA SER A 206 3.89 9.91 -10.53
C SER A 206 4.98 10.35 -9.57
N THR A 207 6.19 9.81 -9.74
CA THR A 207 7.39 10.43 -9.18
C THR A 207 7.76 11.67 -10.00
N LEU A 208 8.50 12.62 -9.40
CA LEU A 208 8.98 13.81 -10.12
C LEU A 208 9.85 13.47 -11.33
N HIS A 209 10.67 12.42 -11.21
CA HIS A 209 11.51 11.92 -12.29
C HIS A 209 10.69 11.40 -13.47
N ALA A 210 9.66 10.59 -13.19
CA ALA A 210 8.79 10.01 -14.22
C ALA A 210 7.84 11.05 -14.86
N ALA A 211 7.69 12.23 -14.25
CA ALA A 211 6.87 13.31 -14.80
C ALA A 211 7.59 14.14 -15.88
N LYS A 212 8.90 13.92 -16.10
CA LYS A 212 9.70 14.69 -17.07
C LYS A 212 9.10 14.57 -18.48
N GLY A 213 8.83 15.71 -19.11
CA GLY A 213 8.27 15.78 -20.46
C GLY A 213 6.74 15.60 -20.54
N LEU A 214 6.07 15.39 -19.40
CA LEU A 214 4.60 15.29 -19.32
C LEU A 214 3.98 16.59 -18.78
N GLU A 215 2.70 16.81 -18.99
CA GLU A 215 2.01 17.99 -18.47
C GLU A 215 0.54 17.68 -18.16
N TRP A 216 -0.01 18.37 -17.16
CA TRP A 216 -1.40 18.21 -16.74
C TRP A 216 -2.05 19.56 -16.43
N PRO A 217 -3.37 19.70 -16.64
CA PRO A 217 -4.11 20.90 -16.26
C PRO A 217 -3.91 21.27 -14.78
N HIS A 218 -3.95 20.28 -13.90
CA HIS A 218 -3.84 20.44 -12.46
C HIS A 218 -2.78 19.49 -11.90
N VAL A 219 -1.84 20.01 -11.12
CA VAL A 219 -0.78 19.22 -10.48
C VAL A 219 -0.78 19.46 -8.98
N MET A 220 -0.60 18.39 -8.21
CA MET A 220 -0.42 18.46 -6.76
C MET A 220 0.93 17.87 -6.38
N LEU A 221 1.83 18.69 -5.85
CA LEU A 221 3.08 18.24 -5.24
C LEU A 221 2.79 17.88 -3.78
N VAL A 222 3.00 16.61 -3.45
CA VAL A 222 2.64 16.04 -2.14
C VAL A 222 3.88 15.75 -1.31
N GLY A 223 3.85 16.10 -0.03
CA GLY A 223 4.93 15.76 0.91
C GLY A 223 6.20 16.59 0.73
N VAL A 224 6.06 17.85 0.31
CA VAL A 224 7.19 18.77 0.07
C VAL A 224 7.78 19.25 1.40
N THR A 225 8.57 18.38 2.02
CA THR A 225 9.17 18.55 3.35
C THR A 225 10.69 18.35 3.31
N GLU A 226 11.41 18.99 4.23
CA GLU A 226 12.86 18.80 4.40
C GLU A 226 13.22 17.32 4.65
N GLY A 227 14.22 16.84 3.93
CA GLY A 227 14.64 15.44 3.95
C GLY A 227 13.69 14.47 3.23
N MET A 228 12.80 14.98 2.41
CA MET A 228 12.12 14.25 1.33
C MET A 228 12.35 14.96 -0.01
N LEU A 229 12.17 16.29 -0.03
CA LEU A 229 12.53 17.15 -1.14
C LEU A 229 12.98 18.50 -0.57
N PRO A 230 14.29 18.80 -0.46
CA PRO A 230 15.39 17.97 -0.95
C PRO A 230 15.56 16.66 -0.16
N PHE A 231 15.89 15.57 -0.86
CA PHE A 231 16.24 14.31 -0.23
C PHE A 231 17.53 14.46 0.58
N LYS A 232 17.56 13.91 1.80
CA LYS A 232 18.80 13.89 2.60
C LYS A 232 19.72 12.82 2.02
N LEU A 233 20.90 13.22 1.55
CA LEU A 233 22.01 12.28 1.44
C LEU A 233 22.26 11.69 2.83
N ARG A 234 22.54 10.40 2.89
CA ARG A 234 22.84 9.72 4.15
C ARG A 234 24.06 10.41 4.76
N ASP A 235 23.89 11.06 5.91
CA ASP A 235 24.99 11.67 6.67
C ASP A 235 25.93 10.55 7.12
N ASN A 236 27.03 10.29 6.40
CA ASN A 236 28.22 9.67 6.99
C ASN A 236 29.48 9.83 6.12
N PRO A 237 30.17 10.97 6.21
CA PRO A 237 31.63 11.04 6.03
C PRO A 237 32.38 10.91 7.37
N GLU A 238 31.69 11.11 8.50
CA GLU A 238 32.33 11.22 9.82
C GLU A 238 32.76 9.88 10.42
N ALA A 239 32.16 8.76 9.98
CA ALA A 239 32.51 7.43 10.48
C ALA A 239 33.85 6.87 9.97
N GLU A 240 34.49 7.50 8.98
CA GLU A 240 35.80 7.06 8.43
C GLU A 240 36.94 8.09 8.63
N ALA A 241 36.69 9.22 9.29
CA ALA A 241 37.66 10.31 9.44
C ALA A 241 38.60 10.17 10.67
N GLY A 242 38.86 8.94 11.11
CA GLY A 242 39.63 8.67 12.34
C GLY A 242 41.14 8.95 12.27
N SER A 243 41.70 9.34 11.12
CA SER A 243 43.16 9.54 10.99
C SER A 243 43.59 10.65 10.02
N ALA A 244 42.74 11.63 9.71
CA ALA A 244 43.06 12.68 8.72
C ALA A 244 43.63 13.96 9.37
N SER A 245 44.68 14.52 8.74
CA SER A 245 45.29 15.80 9.14
C SER A 245 44.30 16.97 9.07
N ALA A 246 44.59 18.08 9.77
CA ALA A 246 43.72 19.27 9.76
C ALA A 246 43.49 19.84 8.35
N VAL A 247 44.49 19.75 7.48
CA VAL A 247 44.40 20.18 6.08
C VAL A 247 43.50 19.26 5.26
N GLN A 248 43.61 17.93 5.46
CA GLN A 248 42.74 16.95 4.81
C GLN A 248 41.29 17.07 5.27
N ARG A 249 41.05 17.44 6.54
CA ARG A 249 39.70 17.72 7.04
C ARG A 249 39.11 18.97 6.41
N ALA A 250 39.88 20.05 6.27
CA ALA A 250 39.42 21.27 5.61
C ALA A 250 39.08 21.02 4.12
N GLN A 251 39.94 20.32 3.39
CA GLN A 251 39.72 19.96 1.98
C GLN A 251 38.55 18.98 1.81
N ALA A 252 38.41 17.99 2.70
CA ALA A 252 37.26 17.08 2.68
C ALA A 252 35.95 17.80 2.99
N GLN A 253 35.99 18.82 3.86
CA GLN A 253 34.83 19.61 4.23
C GLN A 253 34.41 20.60 3.12
N GLU A 254 35.38 21.20 2.40
CA GLU A 254 35.11 21.95 1.17
C GLU A 254 34.52 21.06 0.07
N ALA A 255 35.14 19.91 -0.22
CA ALA A 255 34.64 18.97 -1.23
C ALA A 255 33.25 18.40 -0.88
N ALA A 256 32.98 18.11 0.40
CA ALA A 256 31.66 17.70 0.87
C ALA A 256 30.64 18.84 0.73
N SER A 257 31.02 20.08 0.99
CA SER A 257 30.18 21.27 0.83
C SER A 257 29.82 21.52 -0.65
N GLU A 258 30.77 21.39 -1.57
CA GLU A 258 30.53 21.49 -3.01
C GLU A 258 29.59 20.38 -3.50
N THR A 259 29.82 19.13 -3.06
CA THR A 259 28.97 17.97 -3.41
C THR A 259 27.55 18.14 -2.88
N LEU A 260 27.39 18.61 -1.64
CA LEU A 260 26.09 18.89 -1.05
C LEU A 260 25.37 20.02 -1.80
N THR A 261 26.11 21.06 -2.20
CA THR A 261 25.57 22.17 -2.99
C THR A 261 25.10 21.69 -4.36
N ALA A 262 25.90 20.88 -5.06
CA ALA A 262 25.51 20.29 -6.34
C ALA A 262 24.26 19.43 -6.22
N HIS A 263 24.18 18.59 -5.18
CA HIS A 263 22.99 17.77 -4.91
C HIS A 263 21.74 18.62 -4.62
N LEU A 264 21.88 19.67 -3.81
CA LEU A 264 20.78 20.60 -3.55
C LEU A 264 20.30 21.30 -4.82
N GLN A 265 21.21 21.66 -5.73
CA GLN A 265 20.85 22.23 -7.02
C GLN A 265 20.11 21.22 -7.90
N GLU A 266 20.49 19.93 -7.86
CA GLU A 266 19.80 18.89 -8.61
C GLU A 266 18.38 18.65 -8.06
N GLU A 267 18.22 18.56 -6.75
CA GLU A 267 16.90 18.47 -6.11
C GLU A 267 16.04 19.72 -6.38
N ARG A 268 16.65 20.90 -6.47
CA ARG A 268 15.97 22.13 -6.89
C ARG A 268 15.49 22.03 -8.34
N ARG A 269 16.30 21.49 -9.26
CA ARG A 269 15.87 21.21 -10.64
C ARG A 269 14.72 20.22 -10.66
N LEU A 270 14.73 19.22 -9.79
CA LEU A 270 13.64 18.25 -9.67
C LEU A 270 12.32 18.91 -9.21
N MET A 271 12.40 19.82 -8.22
CA MET A 271 11.25 20.64 -7.81
C MET A 271 10.75 21.52 -8.98
N TYR A 272 11.65 22.17 -9.71
CA TYR A 272 11.31 22.97 -10.89
C TYR A 272 10.60 22.14 -11.97
N VAL A 273 11.06 20.91 -12.23
CA VAL A 273 10.37 19.97 -13.12
C VAL A 273 8.95 19.76 -12.65
N GLY A 274 8.74 19.48 -11.36
CA GLY A 274 7.41 19.28 -10.77
C GLY A 274 6.46 20.47 -10.94
N ILE A 275 6.95 21.68 -10.65
CA ILE A 275 6.21 22.94 -10.80
C ILE A 275 5.78 23.13 -12.26
N THR A 276 6.71 22.94 -13.20
CA THR A 276 6.48 23.18 -14.63
C THR A 276 5.63 22.12 -15.32
N ARG A 277 5.17 21.09 -14.61
CA ARG A 277 4.19 20.13 -15.17
C ARG A 277 2.76 20.67 -15.11
N ALA A 278 2.51 21.71 -14.31
CA ALA A 278 1.18 22.29 -14.11
C ALA A 278 0.86 23.33 -15.20
N GLN A 279 -0.25 23.17 -15.91
CA GLN A 279 -0.70 24.15 -16.91
C GLN A 279 -1.61 25.24 -16.33
N ARG A 280 -2.50 24.87 -15.39
CA ARG A 280 -3.52 25.79 -14.85
C ARG A 280 -3.36 26.01 -13.36
N SER A 281 -3.25 24.95 -12.57
CA SER A 281 -3.11 25.09 -11.11
C SER A 281 -2.06 24.14 -10.53
N LEU A 282 -1.27 24.67 -9.61
CA LEU A 282 -0.33 23.92 -8.79
C LEU A 282 -0.76 23.99 -7.33
N ALA A 283 -0.95 22.83 -6.69
CA ALA A 283 -1.11 22.73 -5.25
C ALA A 283 0.16 22.13 -4.64
N VAL A 284 0.71 22.75 -3.60
CA VAL A 284 1.88 22.23 -2.88
C VAL A 284 1.47 21.93 -1.44
N SER A 285 1.72 20.69 -1.00
CA SER A 285 1.37 20.25 0.35
C SER A 285 2.58 19.71 1.11
N TRP A 286 2.59 19.96 2.41
CA TRP A 286 3.60 19.51 3.36
C TRP A 286 2.94 19.06 4.67
N THR A 287 3.66 18.34 5.53
CA THR A 287 3.13 17.84 6.80
C THR A 287 4.00 18.25 7.98
N LYS A 288 3.40 18.47 9.15
CA LYS A 288 4.09 18.78 10.41
C LYS A 288 4.72 17.55 11.07
N LYS A 289 4.19 16.35 10.79
CA LYS A 289 4.70 15.08 11.30
C LYS A 289 4.60 14.01 10.21
N ARG A 290 5.57 13.11 10.14
CA ARG A 290 5.55 11.95 9.22
C ARG A 290 6.02 10.69 9.92
N LYS A 291 5.47 9.55 9.50
CA LYS A 291 5.97 8.23 9.93
C LYS A 291 7.28 7.93 9.21
N LYS A 292 8.33 7.58 9.95
CA LYS A 292 9.61 7.09 9.42
C LYS A 292 9.89 5.75 10.09
N GLY A 293 9.70 4.65 9.35
CA GLY A 293 9.68 3.31 9.95
C GLY A 293 8.52 3.17 10.93
N ARG A 294 8.81 2.84 12.19
CA ARG A 294 7.79 2.71 13.25
C ARG A 294 7.56 4.00 14.04
N GLU A 295 8.39 5.03 13.84
CA GLU A 295 8.35 6.25 14.65
C GLU A 295 7.67 7.43 13.94
N MET A 296 7.02 8.29 14.71
CA MET A 296 6.47 9.56 14.23
C MET A 296 7.48 10.69 14.45
N VAL A 297 8.01 11.22 13.36
CA VAL A 297 9.05 12.26 13.38
C VAL A 297 8.45 13.60 12.96
N ALA A 298 8.87 14.68 13.62
CA ALA A 298 8.53 16.03 13.20
C ALA A 298 9.08 16.30 11.78
N ALA A 299 8.28 16.98 10.97
CA ALA A 299 8.63 17.35 9.61
C ALA A 299 8.54 18.87 9.46
N GLN A 300 9.51 19.43 8.74
CA GLN A 300 9.56 20.85 8.41
C GLN A 300 9.20 21.04 6.92
N PRO A 301 8.57 22.17 6.55
CA PRO A 301 8.34 22.48 5.15
C PRO A 301 9.66 22.56 4.41
N SER A 302 9.69 22.12 3.14
CA SER A 302 10.88 22.24 2.29
C SER A 302 11.32 23.70 2.16
N ARG A 303 12.63 23.95 2.19
CA ARG A 303 13.20 25.26 1.84
C ARG A 303 12.74 25.76 0.47
N PHE A 304 12.48 24.85 -0.48
CA PHE A 304 12.07 25.22 -1.83
C PHE A 304 10.72 25.93 -1.85
N ILE A 305 9.84 25.71 -0.87
CA ILE A 305 8.56 26.43 -0.77
C ILE A 305 8.80 27.92 -0.52
N ALA A 306 9.77 28.27 0.32
CA ALA A 306 10.12 29.67 0.56
C ALA A 306 10.80 30.31 -0.66
N GLU A 307 11.62 29.53 -1.38
CA GLU A 307 12.29 29.98 -2.61
C GLU A 307 11.32 30.26 -3.78
N MET A 308 10.10 29.71 -3.76
CA MET A 308 9.10 29.93 -4.81
C MET A 308 8.63 31.39 -4.94
N GLY A 309 8.82 32.22 -3.91
CA GLY A 309 8.41 33.63 -3.95
C GLY A 309 6.91 33.80 -4.23
N LEU A 310 6.08 32.96 -3.59
CA LEU A 310 4.62 32.95 -3.76
C LEU A 310 4.02 34.35 -3.51
N ASP A 311 3.09 34.76 -4.36
CA ASP A 311 2.35 36.03 -4.20
C ASP A 311 1.58 36.02 -2.87
N GLN A 312 1.37 37.19 -2.27
CA GLN A 312 0.54 37.38 -1.08
C GLN A 312 -0.90 36.88 -1.29
N THR A 313 -1.38 36.87 -2.54
CA THR A 313 -2.69 36.34 -2.92
C THR A 313 -2.74 34.81 -2.94
N THR A 314 -1.60 34.13 -2.79
CA THR A 314 -1.55 32.66 -2.78
C THR A 314 -2.31 32.11 -1.58
N VAL A 315 -3.36 31.34 -1.87
CA VAL A 315 -4.23 30.79 -0.83
C VAL A 315 -3.45 29.77 0.00
N LYS A 316 -3.27 30.07 1.29
CA LYS A 316 -2.76 29.12 2.27
C LYS A 316 -3.94 28.43 2.95
N GLU A 317 -4.25 27.22 2.52
CA GLU A 317 -5.33 26.43 3.09
C GLU A 317 -4.82 25.58 4.26
N ASP A 318 -5.51 25.64 5.42
CA ASP A 318 -5.38 24.58 6.44
C ASP A 318 -6.33 23.43 6.04
N PRO A 319 -5.79 22.22 5.75
CA PRO A 319 -6.61 21.08 5.35
C PRO A 319 -7.68 20.72 6.38
N ARG A 320 -7.43 20.94 7.68
CA ARG A 320 -8.40 20.60 8.73
C ARG A 320 -9.58 21.55 8.73
N GLU A 321 -9.33 22.84 8.55
CA GLU A 321 -10.37 23.86 8.47
C GLU A 321 -11.20 23.68 7.20
N LYS A 322 -10.54 23.43 6.06
CA LYS A 322 -11.22 23.15 4.79
C LYS A 322 -12.07 21.88 4.86
N LEU A 323 -11.56 20.80 5.47
CA LEU A 323 -12.33 19.57 5.63
C LEU A 323 -13.52 19.75 6.57
N ARG A 324 -13.37 20.56 7.63
CA ARG A 324 -14.47 20.93 8.54
C ARG A 324 -15.53 21.74 7.79
N ALA A 325 -15.12 22.72 6.99
CA ALA A 325 -16.02 23.53 6.16
C ALA A 325 -16.79 22.69 5.13
N LEU A 326 -16.09 21.83 4.37
CA LEU A 326 -16.70 20.92 3.41
C LEU A 326 -17.69 19.95 4.07
N ARG A 327 -17.35 19.41 5.25
CA ARG A 327 -18.27 18.54 6.01
C ARG A 327 -19.52 19.28 6.44
N ALA A 328 -19.39 20.53 6.90
CA ALA A 328 -20.53 21.36 7.25
C ALA A 328 -21.41 21.65 6.02
N GLU A 329 -20.80 21.98 4.89
CA GLU A 329 -21.51 22.22 3.62
C GLU A 329 -22.26 20.96 3.14
N PHE A 330 -21.62 19.79 3.18
CA PHE A 330 -22.26 18.53 2.79
C PHE A 330 -23.37 18.12 3.77
N ALA A 331 -23.19 18.32 5.08
CA ALA A 331 -24.23 18.08 6.07
C ALA A 331 -25.45 18.99 5.85
N GLN A 332 -25.21 20.26 5.49
CA GLN A 332 -26.26 21.22 5.20
C GLN A 332 -27.03 20.84 3.92
N LYS A 333 -26.32 20.49 2.84
CA LYS A 333 -26.95 19.96 1.60
C LYS A 333 -27.77 18.70 1.84
N ALA A 334 -27.33 17.81 2.74
CA ALA A 334 -28.07 16.62 3.11
C ALA A 334 -29.34 16.95 3.93
N ALA A 335 -29.27 17.91 4.85
CA ALA A 335 -30.41 18.39 5.63
C ALA A 335 -31.45 19.09 4.74
N ASP A 336 -31.00 19.95 3.82
CA ASP A 336 -31.86 20.64 2.85
C ASP A 336 -32.54 19.64 1.91
N GLY A 337 -31.82 18.61 1.45
CA GLY A 337 -32.38 17.54 0.64
C GLY A 337 -33.40 16.67 1.39
N ALA A 338 -33.20 16.45 2.70
CA ALA A 338 -34.16 15.75 3.55
C ALA A 338 -35.42 16.58 3.81
N ALA A 339 -35.26 17.89 4.06
CA ALA A 339 -36.36 18.83 4.24
C ALA A 339 -37.21 18.98 2.96
N ALA A 340 -36.56 19.03 1.79
CA ALA A 340 -37.24 19.05 0.49
C ALA A 340 -38.03 17.75 0.21
N ARG A 341 -37.56 16.59 0.69
CA ARG A 341 -38.30 15.32 0.59
C ARG A 341 -39.47 15.22 1.57
N ALA A 342 -39.37 15.89 2.72
CA ALA A 342 -40.43 15.92 3.73
C ALA A 342 -41.60 16.84 3.35
N THR A 343 -41.37 17.85 2.51
CA THR A 343 -42.39 18.80 2.04
C THR A 343 -43.17 18.33 0.80
N VAL A 344 -42.79 17.20 0.20
CA VAL A 344 -43.42 16.60 -0.99
C VAL A 344 -44.31 15.39 -0.61
N ARG A 345 -44.53 15.13 0.67
CA ARG A 345 -45.51 14.16 1.21
C ARG A 345 -46.69 14.88 1.83
#